data_AF-A0A2T9JIN4-F1
#
_entry.id   AF-A0A2T9JIN4-F1
#
_cell.length_a   1.000
_cell.length_b   1.000
_cell.length_c   1.000
_cell.angle_alpha   90.00
_cell.angle_beta   90.00
_cell.angle_gamma   90.00
#
_symmetry.space_group_name_H-M   'P 1'
#
loop_
_entity.id
_entity.type
_entity.pdbx_description
1 polymer ?
#
loop_
_entity_poly.entity_id
_entity_poly.type
_entity_poly.pdbx_seq_one_letter_code
_entity_poly.pdbx_strand_id
1 'polypeptide(L)' 'MKTARDLAYQAEYQKRLRAEARAAGKAQLNGMVGKRFIELLDAMKAERGFANRMDALEHVFEVYFDGGDEERKHAVSA' A
#
# COMPACT_ATOMS: atom_id res chain seq x y z
N MET A 1 8.82 -28.20 -11.20
CA MET A 1 7.41 -28.04 -11.67
C MET A 1 6.53 -28.10 -10.43
N LYS A 2 5.67 -27.10 -10.15
CA LYS A 2 4.80 -27.12 -8.95
C LYS A 2 3.65 -28.11 -9.18
N THR A 3 3.35 -28.94 -8.19
CA THR A 3 2.24 -29.89 -8.29
C THR A 3 0.90 -29.16 -8.14
N ALA A 4 -0.20 -29.77 -8.61
CA ALA A 4 -1.54 -29.20 -8.43
C ALA A 4 -1.87 -28.96 -6.94
N ARG A 5 -1.30 -29.79 -6.05
CA ARG A 5 -1.43 -29.67 -4.60
C ARG A 5 -0.70 -28.43 -4.06
N ASP A 6 0.47 -28.10 -4.60
CA ASP A 6 1.22 -26.90 -4.22
C ASP A 6 0.47 -25.62 -4.62
N LEU A 7 -0.18 -25.63 -5.79
CA LEU A 7 -0.98 -24.51 -6.27
C LEU A 7 -2.22 -24.28 -5.39
N ALA A 8 -2.91 -25.35 -4.99
CA ALA A 8 -4.06 -25.27 -4.08
C ALA A 8 -3.64 -24.72 -2.70
N TYR A 9 -2.54 -25.22 -2.15
CA TYR A 9 -2.00 -24.75 -0.87
C TYR A 9 -1.62 -23.25 -0.94
N GLN A 10 -0.96 -22.82 -2.02
CA GLN A 10 -0.63 -21.40 -2.20
C GLN A 10 -1.87 -20.52 -2.31
N ALA A 11 -2.92 -20.99 -3.00
CA ALA A 11 -4.18 -20.25 -3.12
C ALA A 11 -4.88 -20.09 -1.76
N GLU A 12 -4.98 -21.15 -0.96
CA GLU A 12 -5.56 -21.09 0.38
C GLU A 12 -4.76 -20.20 1.33
N TYR A 13 -3.44 -20.31 1.29
CA TYR A 13 -2.55 -19.46 2.07
C TYR A 13 -2.72 -17.97 1.73
N GLN A 14 -2.76 -17.63 0.44
CA GLN A 14 -3.01 -16.26 -0.02
C GLN A 14 -4.43 -15.78 0.32
N LYS A 15 -5.43 -16.67 0.34
CA LYS A 15 -6.79 -16.32 0.79
C LYS A 15 -6.80 -15.95 2.27
N ARG A 16 -6.08 -16.69 3.12
CA ARG A 16 -5.95 -16.39 4.56
C ARG A 16 -5.26 -15.05 4.80
N LEU A 17 -4.12 -14.80 4.14
CA LEU A 17 -3.41 -13.52 4.25
C LEU A 17 -4.29 -12.32 3.87
N ARG A 18 -5.10 -12.45 2.81
CA ARG A 18 -6.05 -11.39 2.42
C ARG A 18 -7.16 -11.20 3.44
N ALA A 19 -7.65 -12.27 4.07
CA ALA A 19 -8.68 -12.18 5.10
C ALA A 19 -8.15 -11.48 6.36
N GLU A 20 -6.94 -11.83 6.80
CA GLU A 20 -6.24 -11.19 7.92
C GLU A 20 -6.00 -9.69 7.65
N ALA A 21 -5.51 -9.35 6.45
CA ALA A 21 -5.32 -7.96 6.05
C ALA A 21 -6.63 -7.15 6.09
N ARG A 22 -7.74 -7.72 5.60
CA ARG A 22 -9.07 -7.08 5.67
C ARG A 22 -9.56 -6.92 7.10
N ALA A 23 -9.34 -7.91 7.97
CA ALA A 23 -9.68 -7.81 9.38
C ALA A 23 -8.90 -6.70 10.09
N ALA A 24 -7.66 -6.43 9.65
CA ALA A 24 -6.86 -5.29 10.09
C ALA A 24 -7.24 -3.96 9.43
N GLY A 25 -8.35 -3.89 8.70
CA GLY A 25 -8.82 -2.68 8.01
C GLY A 25 -8.08 -2.34 6.71
N LYS A 26 -7.17 -3.21 6.23
CA LYS A 26 -6.45 -2.97 4.97
C LYS A 26 -7.28 -3.36 3.76
N ALA A 27 -7.27 -2.51 2.73
CA ALA A 27 -7.87 -2.76 1.43
C ALA A 27 -6.80 -2.99 0.35
N GLN A 28 -7.14 -3.70 -0.72
CA GLN A 28 -6.23 -3.87 -1.86
C GLN A 28 -6.31 -2.67 -2.79
N LEU A 29 -5.14 -2.10 -3.09
CA LEU A 29 -4.97 -1.11 -4.17
C LEU A 29 -4.38 -1.82 -5.38
N ASN A 30 -5.19 -2.03 -6.43
CA ASN A 30 -4.74 -2.59 -7.70
C ASN A 30 -4.75 -1.50 -8.76
N GLY A 31 -3.60 -1.25 -9.40
CA GLY A 31 -3.51 -0.23 -10.44
C GLY A 31 -2.17 -0.26 -11.17
N MET A 32 -2.15 0.35 -12.34
CA MET A 32 -0.91 0.64 -13.06
C MET A 32 -0.48 2.07 -12.76
N VAL A 33 0.80 2.25 -12.44
CA VAL A 33 1.40 3.57 -12.20
C VAL A 33 2.65 3.73 -13.06
N GLY A 34 3.03 4.98 -13.32
CA GLY A 34 4.25 5.28 -14.05
C GLY A 34 5.50 4.73 -13.32
N LYS A 35 6.46 4.20 -14.07
CA LYS A 35 7.69 3.60 -13.54
C LYS A 35 8.44 4.51 -12.56
N ARG A 36 8.49 5.82 -12.85
CA ARG A 36 9.10 6.84 -11.98
C ARG A 36 8.56 6.82 -10.55
N PHE A 37 7.28 6.53 -10.35
CA PHE A 37 6.68 6.49 -9.02
C PHE A 37 7.14 5.27 -8.23
N ILE A 38 7.35 4.14 -8.90
CA ILE A 38 7.93 2.94 -8.29
C ILE A 38 9.37 3.22 -7.83
N GLU A 39 10.16 3.88 -8.67
CA GLU A 39 11.55 4.25 -8.36
C GLU A 39 11.62 5.20 -7.15
N LEU A 40 10.73 6.20 -7.09
CA LEU A 40 10.64 7.12 -5.94
C LEU A 40 10.23 6.41 -4.64
N LEU A 41 9.26 5.49 -4.70
CA LEU A 41 8.86 4.72 -3.52
C LEU A 41 9.97 3.77 -3.05
N ASP A 42 10.74 3.19 -3.97
CA ASP A 42 11.89 2.34 -3.63
C ASP A 42 13.04 3.15 -3.01
N ALA A 43 13.31 4.36 -3.51
CA ALA A 43 14.25 5.28 -2.89
C ALA A 43 13.81 5.66 -1.47
N MET A 44 12.54 6.05 -1.31
CA MET A 44 11.97 6.39 0.00
C MET A 44 12.03 5.22 0.99
N LYS A 45 11.80 4.00 0.51
CA LYS A 45 11.97 2.78 1.29
C LYS A 45 13.39 2.64 1.83
N ALA A 46 14.41 2.86 0.99
CA ALA A 46 15.81 2.77 1.39
C ALA A 46 16.22 3.89 2.35
N GLU A 47 15.80 5.13 2.09
CA GLU A 47 16.17 6.30 2.89
C GLU A 47 15.50 6.33 4.27
N ARG A 48 14.24 5.89 4.37
CA ARG A 48 13.43 5.98 5.60
C ARG A 48 13.24 4.64 6.32
N GLY A 49 13.82 3.55 5.80
CA GLY A 49 13.80 2.24 6.44
C GLY A 49 12.45 1.53 6.39
N PHE A 50 11.60 1.80 5.40
CA PHE A 50 10.32 1.07 5.26
C PHE A 50 10.56 -0.40 4.92
N ALA A 51 9.74 -1.30 5.46
CA ALA A 51 9.90 -2.73 5.23
C ALA A 51 9.54 -3.11 3.77
N ASN A 52 8.52 -2.46 3.21
CA ASN A 52 8.10 -2.68 1.84
C ASN A 52 7.61 -1.38 1.15
N ARG A 53 7.38 -1.48 -0.17
CA ARG A 53 6.94 -0.35 -1.00
C ARG A 53 5.53 0.15 -0.64
N MET A 54 4.65 -0.75 -0.21
CA MET A 54 3.30 -0.35 0.23
C MET A 54 3.35 0.48 1.51
N ASP A 55 4.26 0.19 2.44
CA ASP A 55 4.44 1.02 3.64
C ASP A 55 4.90 2.45 3.26
N ALA A 56 5.84 2.56 2.31
CA ALA A 56 6.26 3.86 1.79
C ALA A 56 5.11 4.60 1.09
N LEU A 57 4.22 3.87 0.39
CA LEU A 57 3.04 4.44 -0.25
C LEU A 57 1.97 4.87 0.76
N GLU A 58 1.71 4.05 1.79
CA GLU A 58 0.80 4.38 2.90
C GLU A 58 1.27 5.68 3.57
N HIS A 59 2.57 5.83 3.81
CA HIS A 59 3.14 7.07 4.36
C HIS A 59 2.92 8.29 3.46
N VAL A 60 3.08 8.15 2.14
CA VAL A 60 2.78 9.24 1.20
C VAL A 60 1.31 9.64 1.26
N PHE A 61 0.40 8.66 1.38
CA PHE A 61 -1.02 8.95 1.54
C PHE A 61 -1.32 9.64 2.87
N GLU A 62 -0.75 9.19 3.99
CA GLU A 62 -0.88 9.86 5.29
C GLU A 62 -0.45 11.32 5.19
N VAL A 63 0.76 11.59 4.70
CA VAL A 63 1.27 12.97 4.56
C VAL A 63 0.36 13.81 3.66
N TYR A 64 -0.11 13.25 2.54
CA TYR A 64 -0.97 13.98 1.60
C TYR A 64 -2.37 14.26 2.18
N PHE A 65 -2.99 13.28 2.83
CA PHE A 65 -4.35 13.41 3.34
C PHE A 65 -4.39 14.17 4.68
N ASP A 66 -3.41 13.98 5.55
CA ASP A 66 -3.28 14.68 6.83
C ASP A 66 -2.81 16.13 6.62
N GLY A 67 -1.87 16.36 5.71
CA GLY A 67 -1.41 17.70 5.36
C GLY A 67 -2.49 18.58 4.71
N GLY A 68 -3.49 17.96 4.08
CA GLY A 68 -4.60 18.67 3.44
C GLY A 68 -5.73 19.10 4.38
N ASP A 69 -5.65 18.83 5.70
CA ASP A 69 -6.72 19.18 6.63
C ASP A 69 -6.72 20.68 6.98
N GLU A 70 -5.54 21.32 7.08
CA GLU A 70 -5.44 22.77 7.27
C GLU A 70 -5.78 23.56 6.00
N GLU A 71 -5.27 23.15 4.82
CA GLU A 71 -5.57 23.82 3.55
C GLU A 71 -7.04 23.69 3.14
N ARG A 72 -7.70 22.54 3.37
CA ARG A 72 -9.14 22.36 3.07
C ARG A 72 -10.04 23.13 4.04
N LYS A 73 -9.68 23.25 5.33
CA LYS A 73 -10.45 24.06 6.31
C LYS A 73 -10.39 25.55 5.98
N HIS A 74 -9.26 26.05 5.48
CA HIS A 74 -9.14 27.44 5.03
C HIS A 74 -9.97 27.75 3.77
N ALA A 75 -10.07 26.81 2.82
CA ALA A 75 -10.84 27.00 1.59
C ALA A 75 -12.37 26.99 1.78
N VAL A 76 -12.89 26.43 2.88
CA VAL A 76 -14.33 26.37 3.19
C VAL A 76 -14.78 27.47 4.16
N SER A 77 -13.82 28.23 4.73
CA SER A 77 -14.08 29.29 5.72
C SER A 77 -13.93 30.72 5.15
N ALA A 78 -13.78 30.87 3.84
CA ALA A 78 -13.68 32.15 3.12
C ALA A 78 -14.85 32.33 2.16
#